data_AF-A0A3C1R368-F1
#
_entry.id   AF-A0A3C1R368-F1
#
_cell.length_a   1.000
_cell.length_b   1.000
_cell.length_c   1.000
_cell.angle_alpha   90.00
_cell.angle_beta   90.00
_cell.angle_gamma   90.00
#
_symmetry.space_group_name_H-M   'P 1'
#
loop_
_entity.id
_entity.type
_entity.pdbx_description
1 polymer ?
#
loop_
_entity_poly.entity_id
_entity_poly.type
_entity_poly.pdbx_seq_one_letter_code
_entity_poly.pdbx_strand_id
1 'polypeptide(L)'
;MSQPIELLSLHHVARTTRRLEASIAFYRDLLGFRVLPRPPFSFRGAWLYGGGIQIHLIEAPGGGEPLPIDSRRDHIAFRIADTDRALAVLRDAGIEVSERTNAGGIRQLFIRDPDGHQIELAVVPDPQFGYGEGEFAEVASPRE
;
A
#
# COMPACT_ATOMS: atom_id res chain seq x y z
N MET A 1 -28.40 2.15 -24.05
CA MET A 1 -27.33 2.27 -23.02
C MET A 1 -26.06 1.75 -23.66
N SER A 2 -24.98 2.54 -23.69
CA SER A 2 -23.70 2.08 -24.22
C SER A 2 -23.10 1.02 -23.30
N GLN A 3 -22.52 -0.03 -23.88
CA GLN A 3 -21.81 -1.04 -23.10
C GLN A 3 -20.68 -0.38 -22.29
N PRO A 4 -20.50 -0.74 -21.01
CA PRO A 4 -19.40 -0.22 -20.20
C PRO A 4 -18.05 -0.71 -20.77
N ILE A 5 -17.00 0.05 -20.48
CA ILE A 5 -15.62 -0.36 -20.80
C ILE A 5 -15.25 -1.57 -19.93
N GLU A 6 -14.73 -2.62 -20.54
CA GLU A 6 -14.20 -3.79 -19.84
C GLU A 6 -12.81 -3.48 -19.26
N LEU A 7 -12.69 -3.54 -17.93
CA LEU A 7 -11.42 -3.41 -17.22
C LEU A 7 -10.95 -4.80 -16.80
N LEU A 8 -9.70 -5.16 -17.13
CA LEU A 8 -9.14 -6.47 -16.78
C LEU A 8 -8.54 -6.49 -15.36
N SER A 9 -7.72 -5.50 -15.03
CA SER A 9 -7.04 -5.40 -13.72
C SER A 9 -6.47 -4.00 -13.49
N LEU A 10 -6.13 -3.69 -12.24
CA LEU A 10 -5.28 -2.53 -11.94
C LEU A 10 -3.86 -2.79 -12.46
N HIS A 11 -3.40 -2.02 -13.44
CA HIS A 11 -2.06 -2.19 -14.01
C HIS A 11 -0.99 -1.49 -13.16
N HIS A 12 -1.20 -0.21 -12.83
CA HIS A 12 -0.22 0.59 -12.11
C HIS A 12 -0.85 1.74 -11.35
N VAL A 13 -0.14 2.23 -10.34
CA VAL A 13 -0.44 3.48 -9.65
C VAL A 13 0.76 4.43 -9.83
N ALA A 14 0.50 5.65 -10.25
CA ALA A 14 1.51 6.70 -10.31
C ALA A 14 1.60 7.44 -8.98
N ARG A 15 2.82 7.70 -8.51
CA ARG A 15 3.11 8.51 -7.32
C ARG A 15 4.22 9.51 -7.66
N THR A 16 3.99 10.78 -7.32
CA THR A 16 5.03 11.80 -7.40
C THR A 16 5.97 11.68 -6.22
N THR A 17 7.26 11.88 -6.40
CA THR A 17 8.24 11.78 -5.32
C THR A 17 9.23 12.94 -5.37
N ARG A 18 9.60 13.48 -4.21
CA ARG A 18 10.68 14.48 -4.10
C ARG A 18 12.03 13.81 -3.78
N ARG A 19 12.00 12.52 -3.45
CA ARG A 19 13.15 11.74 -2.99
C ARG A 19 13.18 10.42 -3.73
N LEU A 20 13.40 10.47 -5.04
CA LEU A 20 13.31 9.31 -5.92
C LEU A 20 14.11 8.12 -5.40
N GLU A 21 15.37 8.31 -5.03
CA GLU A 21 16.22 7.20 -4.56
C GLU A 21 15.75 6.63 -3.21
N ALA A 22 15.25 7.47 -2.31
CA ALA A 22 14.70 7.01 -1.03
C ALA A 22 13.39 6.22 -1.24
N SER A 23 12.55 6.65 -2.18
CA SER A 23 11.33 5.93 -2.55
C SER A 23 11.66 4.59 -3.22
N ILE A 24 12.65 4.55 -4.12
CA ILE A 24 13.12 3.29 -4.71
C ILE A 24 13.60 2.35 -3.60
N ALA A 25 14.45 2.82 -2.68
CA ALA A 25 14.97 2.01 -1.57
C ALA A 25 13.84 1.53 -0.66
N PHE A 26 12.89 2.40 -0.28
CA PHE A 26 11.73 2.03 0.53
C PHE A 26 10.94 0.89 -0.12
N TYR A 27 10.49 1.06 -1.37
CA TYR A 27 9.68 0.03 -2.01
C TYR A 27 10.48 -1.26 -2.28
N ARG A 28 11.75 -1.15 -2.70
CA ARG A 28 12.59 -2.30 -3.04
C ARG A 28 13.03 -3.08 -1.81
N ASP A 29 13.61 -2.38 -0.83
CA ASP A 29 14.33 -3.01 0.29
C ASP A 29 13.38 -3.33 1.45
N LEU A 30 12.40 -2.47 1.72
CA LEU A 30 11.43 -2.69 2.81
C LEU A 30 10.23 -3.54 2.34
N LEU A 31 9.66 -3.21 1.17
CA LEU A 31 8.44 -3.87 0.68
C LEU A 31 8.71 -4.94 -0.39
N GLY A 32 9.97 -5.17 -0.77
CA GLY A 32 10.35 -6.26 -1.68
C GLY A 32 10.00 -6.04 -3.15
N PHE A 33 9.75 -4.80 -3.59
CA PHE A 33 9.47 -4.49 -4.99
C PHE A 33 10.71 -4.66 -5.87
N ARG A 34 10.49 -4.99 -7.14
CA ARG A 34 11.54 -5.10 -8.15
C ARG A 34 11.60 -3.83 -8.97
N VAL A 35 12.79 -3.28 -9.21
CA VAL A 35 12.97 -2.19 -10.18
C VAL A 35 12.90 -2.77 -11.58
N LEU A 36 12.11 -2.14 -12.46
CA LEU A 36 11.93 -2.54 -13.85
C LEU A 36 12.69 -1.60 -14.80
N PRO A 37 13.06 -2.08 -16.00
CA PRO A 37 13.46 -1.20 -17.09
C PRO A 37 12.37 -0.16 -17.38
N ARG A 38 12.79 1.09 -17.58
CA ARG A 38 11.92 2.22 -17.86
C ARG A 38 12.36 2.89 -19.16
N PRO A 39 11.43 3.27 -20.06
CA PRO A 39 11.75 4.06 -21.25
C PRO A 39 12.49 5.37 -20.90
N PRO A 40 13.31 5.90 -21.81
CA PRO A 40 14.09 7.12 -21.57
C PRO A 40 13.21 8.36 -21.69
N PHE A 41 12.37 8.62 -20.68
CA PHE A 41 11.59 9.85 -20.59
C PHE A 41 12.46 11.07 -20.28
N SER A 42 11.98 12.27 -20.59
CA SER A 42 12.64 13.54 -20.27
C SER A 42 12.67 13.89 -18.78
N PHE A 43 11.99 13.10 -17.93
CA PHE A 43 11.91 13.30 -16.49
C PHE A 43 12.39 12.07 -15.71
N ARG A 44 12.97 12.32 -14.53
CA ARG A 44 13.46 11.27 -13.62
C ARG A 44 12.30 10.52 -12.95
N GLY A 45 12.54 9.26 -12.61
CA GLY A 45 11.51 8.35 -12.12
C GLY A 45 11.92 6.89 -12.24
N ALA A 46 11.10 6.01 -11.66
CA ALA A 46 11.33 4.56 -11.65
C ALA A 46 10.03 3.79 -11.82
N TRP A 47 10.11 2.62 -12.44
CA TRP A 47 9.02 1.65 -12.48
C TRP A 47 9.33 0.51 -11.53
N LEU A 48 8.41 0.23 -10.63
CA LEU A 48 8.56 -0.79 -9.59
C LEU A 48 7.45 -1.83 -9.76
N TYR A 49 7.73 -3.11 -9.50
CA TYR A 49 6.73 -4.17 -9.55
C TYR A 49 6.76 -5.05 -8.30
N GLY A 50 5.59 -5.28 -7.72
CA GLY A 50 5.40 -6.07 -6.51
C GLY A 50 3.90 -6.23 -6.22
N GLY A 51 3.53 -7.33 -5.57
CA GLY A 51 2.12 -7.57 -5.19
C GLY A 51 1.13 -7.59 -6.35
N GLY A 52 1.58 -7.92 -7.57
CA GLY A 52 0.73 -7.99 -8.76
C GLY A 52 0.50 -6.68 -9.51
N ILE A 53 1.00 -5.54 -9.01
CA ILE A 53 0.84 -4.22 -9.64
C ILE A 53 2.20 -3.55 -9.91
N GLN A 54 2.20 -2.48 -10.71
CA GLN A 54 3.33 -1.56 -10.79
C GLN A 54 3.10 -0.28 -9.98
N ILE A 55 4.18 0.29 -9.45
CA ILE A 55 4.22 1.67 -8.96
C ILE A 55 5.15 2.47 -9.87
N HIS A 56 4.62 3.54 -10.45
CA HIS A 56 5.39 4.48 -11.27
C HIS A 56 5.75 5.68 -10.42
N LEU A 57 7.01 5.75 -10.00
CA LEU A 57 7.57 6.92 -9.31
C LEU A 57 7.94 7.98 -10.34
N ILE A 58 7.43 9.19 -10.14
CA ILE A 58 7.67 10.36 -11.00
C ILE A 58 8.34 11.43 -10.14
N GLU A 59 9.58 11.80 -10.45
CA GLU A 59 10.24 12.87 -9.70
C GLU A 59 9.61 14.22 -10.02
N ALA A 60 9.12 14.93 -9.00
CA ALA A 60 8.48 16.24 -9.17
C ALA A 60 8.70 17.11 -7.92
N PRO A 61 8.82 18.45 -8.06
CA PRO A 61 9.07 19.37 -6.96
C PRO A 61 7.85 19.66 -6.05
N GLY A 62 6.73 18.96 -6.24
CA GLY A 62 5.48 19.18 -5.49
C GLY A 62 5.31 18.26 -4.27
N GLY A 63 4.60 18.75 -3.25
CA GLY A 63 4.17 17.97 -2.09
C GLY A 63 4.18 18.80 -0.81
N GLY A 64 3.11 18.68 -0.02
CA GLY A 64 3.08 19.24 1.35
C GLY A 64 3.82 18.35 2.34
N GLU A 65 3.91 18.80 3.58
CA GLU A 65 4.35 17.93 4.68
C GLU A 65 3.43 16.71 4.79
N PRO A 66 3.97 15.50 5.05
CA PRO A 66 3.17 14.30 5.22
C PRO A 66 2.10 14.50 6.30
N LEU A 67 0.83 14.37 5.91
CA LEU A 67 -0.28 14.42 6.84
C LEU A 67 -0.21 13.24 7.82
N PRO A 68 -0.72 13.39 9.05
CA PRO A 68 -0.76 12.29 10.02
C PRO A 68 -1.45 11.05 9.45
N ILE A 69 -0.96 9.87 9.85
CA ILE A 69 -1.51 8.57 9.46
C ILE A 69 -2.97 8.50 9.94
N ASP A 70 -3.89 8.21 9.02
CA ASP A 70 -5.33 8.13 9.27
C ASP A 70 -5.91 7.03 8.40
N SER A 71 -6.52 6.02 9.03
CA SER A 71 -7.09 4.85 8.36
C SER A 71 -8.17 5.18 7.33
N ARG A 72 -8.70 6.42 7.32
CA ARG A 72 -9.71 6.88 6.34
C ARG A 72 -9.12 7.66 5.16
N ARG A 73 -7.83 7.97 5.15
CA ARG A 73 -7.16 8.65 4.04
C ARG A 73 -6.87 7.68 2.88
N ASP A 74 -6.74 8.24 1.69
CA ASP A 74 -6.32 7.53 0.47
C ASP A 74 -5.04 6.71 0.71
N HIS A 75 -5.10 5.43 0.36
CA HIS A 75 -3.99 4.50 0.51
C HIS A 75 -3.98 3.45 -0.59
N ILE A 76 -2.83 2.79 -0.77
CA ILE A 76 -2.74 1.51 -1.50
C ILE A 76 -2.64 0.41 -0.45
N ALA A 77 -3.50 -0.59 -0.53
CA ALA A 77 -3.48 -1.73 0.37
C ALA A 77 -2.77 -2.93 -0.27
N PHE A 78 -1.90 -3.58 0.49
CA PHE A 78 -1.29 -4.85 0.10
C PHE A 78 -1.69 -5.95 1.07
N ARG A 79 -2.17 -7.06 0.51
CA ARG A 79 -2.32 -8.30 1.26
C ARG A 79 -0.94 -8.85 1.60
N ILE A 80 -0.73 -9.15 2.87
CA ILE A 80 0.50 -9.76 3.39
C ILE A 80 0.20 -11.13 4.00
N ALA A 81 1.25 -11.91 4.26
CA ALA A 81 1.13 -13.25 4.82
C ALA A 81 1.10 -13.27 6.36
N ASP A 82 1.70 -12.27 7.00
CA ASP A 82 1.92 -12.26 8.45
C ASP A 82 2.07 -10.81 8.97
N THR A 83 1.06 -10.36 9.72
CA THR A 83 1.02 -9.01 10.30
C THR A 83 2.06 -8.81 11.40
N ASP A 84 2.36 -9.83 12.21
CA ASP A 84 3.34 -9.71 13.30
C ASP A 84 4.75 -9.60 12.75
N ARG A 85 5.09 -10.42 11.75
CA ARG A 85 6.36 -10.32 11.04
C ARG A 85 6.50 -8.97 10.33
N ALA A 86 5.45 -8.49 9.65
CA ALA A 86 5.49 -7.20 9.00
C ALA A 86 5.72 -6.06 10.00
N LEU A 87 5.02 -6.07 11.14
CA LEU A 87 5.19 -5.07 12.18
C LEU A 87 6.61 -5.07 12.77
N ALA A 88 7.21 -6.25 12.99
CA ALA A 88 8.57 -6.35 13.49
C ALA A 88 9.58 -5.73 12.51
N VAL A 89 9.48 -6.05 11.22
CA VAL A 89 10.33 -5.48 10.16
C VAL A 89 10.18 -3.96 10.07
N LEU A 90 8.95 -3.45 10.13
CA LEU A 90 8.69 -2.01 10.07
C LEU A 90 9.29 -1.27 11.27
N ARG A 91 9.15 -1.82 12.48
CA ARG A 91 9.72 -1.23 13.70
C ARG A 91 11.25 -1.25 13.70
N ASP A 92 11.87 -2.34 13.25
CA ASP A 92 13.34 -2.43 13.11
C ASP A 92 13.89 -1.42 12.10
N ALA A 93 13.15 -1.19 11.01
CA ALA A 93 13.46 -0.16 10.03
C ALA A 93 13.15 1.29 10.49
N GLY A 94 12.65 1.48 11.73
CA GLY A 94 12.29 2.80 12.27
C GLY A 94 11.09 3.46 11.59
N ILE A 95 10.22 2.68 10.94
CA ILE A 95 9.02 3.17 10.28
C ILE A 95 7.92 3.41 11.32
N GLU A 96 7.30 4.59 11.27
CA GLU A 96 6.09 4.88 12.04
C GLU A 96 4.93 4.01 11.55
N VAL A 97 4.30 3.26 12.46
CA VAL A 97 3.18 2.38 12.17
C VAL A 97 1.97 2.78 12.99
N SER A 98 0.83 2.96 12.34
CA SER A 98 -0.48 3.09 12.99
C SER A 98 -1.23 1.76 12.87
N GLU A 99 -1.42 1.08 14.00
CA GLU A 99 -2.15 -0.18 14.05
C GLU A 99 -3.64 0.09 14.30
N ARG A 100 -4.52 -0.55 13.52
CA ARG A 100 -5.97 -0.46 13.70
C ARG A 100 -6.59 -1.84 13.54
N THR A 101 -7.69 -2.07 14.24
CA THR A 101 -8.58 -3.20 13.99
C THR A 101 -9.85 -2.65 13.37
N ASN A 102 -10.20 -3.10 12.18
CA ASN A 102 -11.44 -2.65 11.53
C ASN A 102 -12.68 -3.31 12.15
N ALA A 103 -13.87 -2.91 11.70
CA ALA A 103 -15.15 -3.45 12.19
C ALA A 103 -15.28 -4.98 11.96
N GLY A 104 -14.50 -5.53 11.04
CA GLY A 104 -14.41 -6.95 10.76
C GLY A 104 -13.36 -7.69 11.60
N GLY A 105 -12.70 -7.04 12.55
CA GLY A 105 -11.67 -7.68 13.37
C GLY A 105 -10.32 -7.88 12.70
N ILE A 106 -10.15 -7.40 11.46
CA ILE A 106 -8.88 -7.49 10.74
C ILE A 106 -7.93 -6.44 11.30
N ARG A 107 -6.74 -6.89 11.70
CA ARG A 107 -5.63 -6.01 12.08
C ARG A 107 -4.96 -5.45 10.82
N GLN A 108 -4.92 -4.13 10.74
CA GLN A 108 -4.35 -3.35 9.66
C GLN A 108 -3.17 -2.53 10.17
N LEU A 109 -2.07 -2.52 9.41
CA LEU A 109 -0.91 -1.67 9.65
C LEU A 109 -0.91 -0.56 8.60
N PHE A 110 -1.00 0.70 9.03
CA PHE A 110 -0.84 1.85 8.16
C PHE A 110 0.55 2.46 8.33
N ILE A 111 1.25 2.63 7.21
CA ILE A 111 2.57 3.26 7.12
C ILE A 111 2.57 4.34 6.04
N ARG A 112 3.66 5.11 5.98
CA ARG A 112 3.88 6.09 4.92
C ARG A 112 5.13 5.74 4.12
N ASP A 113 5.05 5.90 2.80
CA ASP A 113 6.26 6.00 1.98
C ASP A 113 7.03 7.28 2.32
N PRO A 114 8.25 7.48 1.79
CA PRO A 114 9.03 8.66 2.11
C PRO A 114 8.24 9.96 1.93
N ASP A 115 7.48 10.10 0.85
CA ASP A 115 6.69 11.28 0.50
C ASP A 115 5.32 11.39 1.19
N GLY A 116 4.99 10.47 2.09
CA GLY A 116 3.80 10.52 2.92
C GLY A 116 2.58 9.81 2.33
N HIS A 117 2.72 9.10 1.19
CA HIS A 117 1.63 8.29 0.66
C HIS A 117 1.37 7.11 1.60
N GLN A 118 0.11 6.96 2.00
CA GLN A 118 -0.26 5.92 2.93
C GLN A 118 -0.34 4.55 2.24
N ILE A 119 0.18 3.54 2.94
CA ILE A 119 0.13 2.14 2.54
C ILE A 119 -0.52 1.37 3.69
N GLU A 120 -1.49 0.52 3.35
CA GLU A 120 -2.10 -0.42 4.29
C GLU A 120 -1.51 -1.82 4.06
N LEU A 121 -1.16 -2.52 5.15
CA LEU A 121 -0.77 -3.92 5.13
C LEU A 121 -1.69 -4.70 6.05
N ALA A 122 -2.31 -5.77 5.53
CA ALA A 122 -3.17 -6.64 6.32
C ALA A 122 -3.16 -8.07 5.77
N VAL A 123 -3.39 -9.03 6.66
CA VAL A 123 -3.79 -10.39 6.27
C VAL A 123 -5.30 -10.35 6.03
N VAL A 124 -5.70 -10.40 4.76
CA VAL A 124 -7.09 -10.35 4.31
C VAL A 124 -7.35 -11.45 3.28
N PRO A 125 -8.59 -11.89 3.08
CA PRO A 125 -8.94 -12.76 1.96
C PRO A 125 -8.61 -12.13 0.61
N ASP A 126 -8.44 -12.98 -0.41
CA ASP A 126 -8.34 -12.47 -1.77
C ASP A 126 -9.70 -11.88 -2.21
N PRO A 127 -9.75 -10.65 -2.75
CA PRO A 127 -11.01 -10.03 -3.14
C PRO A 127 -11.79 -10.84 -4.19
N GLN A 128 -11.13 -11.71 -4.95
CA GLN A 128 -11.81 -12.59 -5.92
C GLN A 128 -12.65 -13.69 -5.24
N PHE A 129 -12.25 -14.15 -4.06
CA PHE A 129 -12.94 -15.21 -3.32
C PHE A 129 -13.91 -14.65 -2.27
N GLY A 130 -13.92 -13.32 -2.09
CA GLY A 130 -14.74 -12.62 -1.10
C GLY A 130 -14.28 -12.85 0.34
N TYR A 131 -15.01 -12.25 1.27
CA TYR A 131 -14.97 -12.63 2.68
C TYR A 131 -16.03 -13.72 2.86
N GLY A 132 -15.63 -14.92 3.26
CA GLY A 132 -16.57 -16.03 3.42
C GLY A 132 -17.62 -15.74 4.50
N GLU A 133 -18.79 -16.40 4.43
CA GLU A 133 -19.74 -16.37 5.55
C GLU A 133 -19.05 -16.94 6.80
N GLY A 134 -18.81 -16.09 7.80
CA GLY A 134 -18.16 -16.47 9.07
C GLY A 134 -16.85 -15.74 9.38
N GLU A 135 -16.18 -15.11 8.42
CA GLU A 135 -14.88 -14.44 8.68
C GLU A 135 -15.01 -13.13 9.48
N PHE A 136 -16.21 -12.57 9.58
CA PHE A 136 -16.53 -11.41 10.43
C PHE A 136 -17.36 -11.76 11.67
N ALA A 137 -17.78 -13.03 11.82
CA ALA A 137 -18.80 -13.43 12.80
C ALA A 137 -18.30 -13.51 14.25
N GLU A 138 -16.99 -13.55 14.48
CA GLU A 138 -16.43 -13.64 15.84
C GLU A 138 -16.07 -12.29 16.49
N VAL A 139 -16.15 -11.15 15.78
CA VAL A 139 -15.59 -9.88 16.28
C VAL A 139 -16.64 -8.80 16.57
N ALA A 140 -17.92 -9.08 16.30
CA ALA A 140 -19.04 -8.23 16.71
C ALA A 140 -19.72 -8.76 17.98
N SER A 141 -18.98 -8.84 19.10
CA SER A 141 -19.64 -8.77 20.41
C SER A 141 -19.70 -7.30 20.83
N PRO A 142 -20.89 -6.71 21.06
CA PRO A 142 -21.00 -5.34 21.56
C PRO A 142 -20.33 -5.28 22.93
N ARG A 143 -19.32 -4.43 23.09
CA ARG A 143 -18.90 -4.02 24.43
C ARG A 143 -19.98 -3.06 24.96
N GLU A 144 -20.52 -3.43 26.12
CA GLU A 144 -21.45 -2.66 26.95
C GLU A 144 -20.96 -1.24 27.26
#